data_AF-H1Q050-F1
#
_entry.id   AF-H1Q050-F1
#
_cell.length_a   1.000
_cell.length_b   1.000
_cell.length_c   1.000
_cell.angle_alpha   90.00
_cell.angle_beta   90.00
_cell.angle_gamma   90.00
#
_symmetry.space_group_name_H-M   'P 1'
#
loop_
_entity.id
_entity.type
_entity.pdbx_description
1 polymer ?
#
loop_
_entity_poly.entity_id
_entity_poly.type
_entity_poly.pdbx_seq_one_letter_code
_entity_poly.pdbx_strand_id
1 'polypeptide(L)'
;MKHNNFFANAASKALALATVVMMSAAFTACSSSNDEPTPPPSPKAGTVTFEGEEKPILKAEYEDKLNGNYFLLLYLSADSKEKIELHLNKDLHMNGSPVVLTKREKKHEGGKLYWVADYHNPDKSLFTNTTGDPDSNSDLYLAGTLTVTGDPKSGKVSIKLENGRVKDNNREERTLTVRYSGTMTEGE
;
A
#
# COMPACT_ATOMS: atom_id res chain seq x y z
N MET A 1 43.36 42.12 -21.33
CA MET A 1 43.85 40.75 -21.64
C MET A 1 43.72 39.96 -20.34
N LYS A 2 42.65 39.19 -20.13
CA LYS A 2 42.42 37.79 -20.55
C LYS A 2 43.48 36.84 -19.96
N HIS A 3 43.12 36.07 -18.94
CA HIS A 3 43.00 34.62 -19.05
C HIS A 3 42.36 33.99 -17.80
N ASN A 4 41.34 33.17 -18.05
CA ASN A 4 40.65 32.29 -17.12
C ASN A 4 41.59 31.23 -16.55
N ASN A 5 41.36 30.83 -15.31
CA ASN A 5 41.63 29.46 -14.85
C ASN A 5 40.36 28.85 -14.26
N PHE A 6 39.70 28.08 -15.11
CA PHE A 6 38.72 27.06 -14.81
C PHE A 6 39.49 25.82 -14.32
N PHE A 7 39.12 25.20 -13.19
CA PHE A 7 39.09 23.73 -13.02
C PHE A 7 38.44 23.38 -11.68
N ALA A 8 37.40 22.55 -11.79
CA ALA A 8 36.60 22.00 -10.72
C ALA A 8 37.36 20.93 -9.93
N ASN A 9 36.91 20.64 -8.70
CA ASN A 9 36.72 19.24 -8.35
C ASN A 9 35.54 19.07 -7.38
N ALA A 10 34.53 18.35 -7.85
CA ALA A 10 33.41 17.88 -7.06
C ALA A 10 33.86 16.63 -6.31
N ALA A 11 33.74 16.64 -4.99
CA ALA A 11 33.88 15.44 -4.20
C ALA A 11 32.84 15.47 -3.08
N SER A 12 31.79 14.68 -3.23
CA SER A 12 31.24 13.85 -2.16
C SER A 12 29.95 13.21 -2.63
N LYS A 13 29.97 11.88 -2.72
CA LYS A 13 29.12 10.95 -1.95
C LYS A 13 29.16 9.61 -2.67
N ALA A 14 30.04 8.73 -2.18
CA ALA A 14 29.92 7.31 -2.46
C ALA A 14 28.63 6.81 -1.80
N LEU A 15 27.66 6.39 -2.61
CA LEU A 15 26.50 5.65 -2.13
C LEU A 15 26.96 4.19 -1.99
N ALA A 16 27.18 3.75 -0.75
CA ALA A 16 27.46 2.35 -0.46
C ALA A 16 26.20 1.52 -0.71
N LEU A 17 26.23 0.67 -1.74
CA LEU A 17 25.17 -0.28 -2.04
C LEU A 17 25.26 -1.45 -1.05
N ALA A 18 24.32 -1.53 -0.11
CA ALA A 18 24.26 -2.62 0.85
C ALA A 18 23.89 -3.94 0.14
N THR A 19 24.84 -4.86 0.07
CA THR A 19 24.64 -6.24 -0.38
C THR A 19 23.81 -7.01 0.64
N VAL A 20 22.59 -7.39 0.26
CA VAL A 20 21.77 -8.36 0.99
C VAL A 20 22.37 -9.74 0.78
N VAL A 21 22.91 -10.33 1.85
CA VAL A 21 23.32 -11.73 1.89
C VAL A 21 22.06 -12.59 1.95
N MET A 22 21.70 -13.26 0.86
CA MET A 22 20.71 -14.34 0.93
C MET A 22 21.37 -15.55 1.60
N MET A 23 21.06 -15.73 2.89
CA MET A 23 21.44 -16.91 3.65
C MET A 23 20.83 -18.15 2.96
N SER A 24 21.68 -19.01 2.41
CA SER A 24 21.30 -20.33 1.93
C SER A 24 21.17 -21.25 3.13
N ALA A 25 19.95 -21.61 3.54
CA ALA A 25 19.73 -22.62 4.56
C ALA A 25 19.92 -24.00 3.93
N ALA A 26 21.09 -24.61 4.16
CA ALA A 26 21.29 -26.04 3.97
C ALA A 26 20.59 -26.79 5.13
N PHE A 27 19.62 -27.64 4.82
CA PHE A 27 19.00 -28.52 5.80
C PHE A 27 19.72 -29.87 5.81
N THR A 28 20.55 -30.08 6.82
CA THR A 28 20.91 -31.41 7.31
C THR A 28 21.13 -31.34 8.82
N ALA A 29 20.22 -31.95 9.58
CA ALA A 29 20.55 -32.95 10.61
C ALA A 29 19.34 -33.19 11.53
N CYS A 30 19.00 -34.47 11.68
CA CYS A 30 18.07 -34.97 12.68
C CYS A 30 18.49 -34.53 14.10
N SER A 31 17.55 -33.99 14.87
CA SER A 31 17.56 -34.17 16.31
C SER A 31 16.13 -34.07 16.84
N SER A 32 15.76 -35.08 17.61
CA SER A 32 14.48 -35.28 18.27
C SER A 32 14.27 -34.28 19.39
N SER A 33 13.32 -33.35 19.22
CA SER A 33 12.66 -32.62 20.32
C SER A 33 11.25 -32.21 19.86
N ASN A 34 10.26 -32.44 20.72
CA ASN A 34 8.84 -32.13 20.53
C ASN A 34 8.57 -30.62 20.57
N ASP A 35 9.07 -29.88 19.60
CA ASP A 35 8.61 -28.51 19.35
C ASP A 35 7.62 -28.57 18.19
N GLU A 36 6.38 -28.13 18.43
CA GLU A 36 5.39 -27.93 17.36
C GLU A 36 6.06 -27.14 16.23
N PRO A 37 5.93 -27.57 14.95
CA PRO A 37 6.55 -26.86 13.86
C PRO A 37 5.94 -25.46 13.80
N THR A 38 6.73 -24.45 14.15
CA THR A 38 6.37 -23.07 13.83
C THR A 38 6.24 -23.02 12.31
N PRO A 39 5.06 -22.67 11.75
CA PRO A 39 4.89 -22.68 10.32
C PRO A 39 5.92 -21.74 9.68
N PRO A 40 6.57 -22.14 8.57
CA PRO A 40 7.56 -21.31 7.92
C PRO A 40 6.91 -19.96 7.55
N PRO A 41 7.67 -18.84 7.62
CA PRO A 41 7.13 -17.53 7.30
C PRO A 41 6.54 -17.54 5.89
N SER A 42 5.25 -17.25 5.79
CA SER A 42 4.55 -17.11 4.51
C SER A 42 5.27 -16.07 3.65
N PRO A 43 5.43 -16.27 2.33
CA PRO A 43 5.95 -15.24 1.44
C PRO A 43 5.16 -13.94 1.63
N LYS A 44 5.85 -12.85 1.98
CA LYS A 44 5.20 -11.53 2.13
C LYS A 44 4.47 -11.20 0.83
N ALA A 45 3.14 -11.14 0.87
CA ALA A 45 2.30 -10.84 -0.30
C ALA A 45 2.44 -9.39 -0.78
N GLY A 46 3.10 -8.54 0.01
CA GLY A 46 3.36 -7.16 -0.30
C GLY A 46 3.93 -6.36 0.87
N THR A 47 4.18 -5.09 0.61
CA THR A 47 4.66 -4.11 1.58
C THR A 47 3.91 -2.78 1.45
N VAL A 48 3.87 -2.05 2.55
CA VAL A 48 3.47 -0.65 2.60
C VAL A 48 4.67 0.14 3.08
N THR A 49 5.03 1.22 2.40
CA THR A 49 6.04 2.17 2.91
C THR A 49 5.32 3.42 3.40
N PHE A 50 5.43 3.70 4.69
CA PHE A 50 4.86 4.88 5.34
C PHE A 50 5.99 5.70 5.95
N GLU A 51 6.11 6.98 5.59
CA GLU A 51 7.19 7.85 6.07
C GLU A 51 8.61 7.28 5.84
N GLY A 52 8.79 6.55 4.73
CA GLY A 52 10.04 5.88 4.39
C GLY A 52 10.31 4.57 5.14
N GLU A 53 9.47 4.19 6.11
CA GLU A 53 9.54 2.91 6.81
C GLU A 53 8.74 1.84 6.04
N GLU A 54 9.40 0.76 5.65
CA GLU A 54 8.74 -0.38 5.01
C GLU A 54 8.13 -1.33 6.04
N LYS A 55 6.82 -1.55 5.92
CA LYS A 55 6.01 -2.46 6.74
C LYS A 55 5.50 -3.63 5.89
N PRO A 56 5.63 -4.88 6.35
CA PRO A 56 5.06 -6.02 5.64
C PRO A 56 3.53 -6.05 5.77
N ILE A 57 2.84 -6.49 4.71
CA ILE A 57 1.41 -6.83 4.80
C ILE A 57 1.30 -8.22 5.42
N LEU A 58 0.68 -8.29 6.60
CA LEU A 58 0.54 -9.53 7.38
C LEU A 58 -0.69 -10.33 6.97
N LYS A 59 -1.77 -9.62 6.60
CA LYS A 59 -3.05 -10.19 6.19
C LYS A 59 -3.72 -9.26 5.19
N ALA A 60 -4.47 -9.83 4.24
CA ALA A 60 -5.23 -9.08 3.26
C ALA A 60 -6.64 -9.66 3.15
N GLU A 61 -7.65 -8.81 3.34
CA GLU A 61 -9.06 -9.18 3.30
C GLU A 61 -9.85 -8.35 2.30
N TYR A 62 -10.99 -8.89 1.86
CA TYR A 62 -12.00 -8.14 1.14
C TYR A 62 -13.37 -8.28 1.79
N GLU A 63 -14.20 -7.24 1.70
CA GLU A 63 -15.64 -7.33 1.92
C GLU A 63 -16.37 -7.07 0.61
N ASP A 64 -17.30 -7.94 0.22
CA ASP A 64 -18.22 -7.66 -0.89
C ASP A 64 -19.36 -6.76 -0.43
N LYS A 65 -19.43 -5.55 -0.99
CA LYS A 65 -20.48 -4.55 -0.71
C LYS A 65 -21.57 -4.55 -1.80
N LEU A 66 -21.65 -5.63 -2.58
CA LEU A 66 -22.55 -5.84 -3.72
C LEU A 66 -22.29 -4.86 -4.87
N ASN A 67 -22.93 -5.08 -6.02
CA ASN A 67 -22.80 -4.21 -7.20
C ASN A 67 -21.34 -3.99 -7.68
N GLY A 68 -20.48 -4.99 -7.46
CA GLY A 68 -19.06 -4.93 -7.77
C GLY A 68 -18.26 -4.00 -6.87
N ASN A 69 -18.82 -3.56 -5.75
CA ASN A 69 -18.15 -2.76 -4.74
C ASN A 69 -17.40 -3.65 -3.75
N TYR A 70 -16.18 -3.26 -3.42
CA TYR A 70 -15.33 -3.97 -2.48
C TYR A 70 -14.68 -3.01 -1.50
N PHE A 71 -14.60 -3.43 -0.24
CA PHE A 71 -13.60 -2.90 0.68
C PHE A 71 -12.41 -3.84 0.65
N LEU A 72 -11.21 -3.31 0.44
CA LEU A 72 -9.95 -4.06 0.45
C LEU A 72 -9.14 -3.59 1.67
N LEU A 73 -8.80 -4.53 2.55
CA LEU A 73 -8.10 -4.24 3.80
C LEU A 73 -6.73 -4.91 3.78
N LEU A 74 -5.67 -4.13 3.95
CA LEU A 74 -4.29 -4.62 4.06
C LEU A 74 -3.77 -4.35 5.46
N TYR A 75 -3.70 -5.38 6.29
CA TYR A 75 -3.31 -5.27 7.69
C TYR A 75 -1.79 -5.30 7.84
N LEU A 76 -1.28 -4.35 8.62
CA LEU A 76 0.14 -4.12 8.88
C LEU A 76 0.53 -4.51 10.31
N SER A 77 -0.44 -4.71 11.20
CA SER A 77 -0.25 -5.18 12.58
C SER A 77 -1.00 -6.48 12.86
N ALA A 78 -0.47 -7.29 13.79
CA ALA A 78 -1.06 -8.58 14.16
C ALA A 78 -2.45 -8.43 14.82
N ASP A 79 -2.69 -7.31 15.51
CA ASP A 79 -3.99 -6.97 16.09
C ASP A 79 -4.97 -6.35 15.08
N SER A 80 -4.59 -6.29 13.80
CA SER A 80 -5.40 -5.79 12.68
C SER A 80 -5.83 -4.33 12.78
N LYS A 81 -5.25 -3.54 13.69
CA LYS A 81 -5.62 -2.14 13.86
C LYS A 81 -4.84 -1.17 12.98
N GLU A 82 -3.59 -1.49 12.63
CA GLU A 82 -2.84 -0.74 11.62
C GLU A 82 -3.13 -1.34 10.24
N LYS A 83 -3.66 -0.55 9.31
CA LYS A 83 -4.09 -1.05 8.00
C LYS A 83 -4.18 0.03 6.93
N ILE A 84 -4.14 -0.42 5.68
CA ILE A 84 -4.66 0.33 4.53
C ILE A 84 -6.09 -0.12 4.26
N GLU A 85 -6.99 0.82 4.06
CA GLU A 85 -8.39 0.56 3.71
C GLU A 85 -8.70 1.24 2.37
N LEU A 86 -9.10 0.43 1.38
CA LEU A 86 -9.50 0.92 0.06
C LEU A 86 -10.96 0.59 -0.19
N HIS A 87 -11.78 1.56 -0.59
CA HIS A 87 -13.14 1.31 -1.06
C HIS A 87 -13.18 1.50 -2.56
N LEU A 88 -13.55 0.49 -3.31
CA LEU A 88 -13.37 0.47 -4.76
C LEU A 88 -14.55 -0.20 -5.45
N ASN A 89 -14.89 0.24 -6.66
CA ASN A 89 -15.76 -0.49 -7.56
C ASN A 89 -14.90 -1.25 -8.58
N LYS A 90 -15.26 -2.49 -8.86
CA LYS A 90 -14.49 -3.39 -9.75
C LYS A 90 -14.36 -2.83 -11.16
N ASP A 91 -15.46 -2.33 -11.73
CA ASP A 91 -15.47 -1.82 -13.11
C ASP A 91 -14.72 -0.50 -13.24
N LEU A 92 -14.79 0.35 -12.21
CA LEU A 92 -14.23 1.71 -12.25
C LEU A 92 -12.77 1.75 -11.83
N HIS A 93 -12.41 1.03 -10.77
CA HIS A 93 -11.13 1.21 -10.06
C HIS A 93 -10.21 -0.01 -10.11
N MET A 94 -10.73 -1.21 -10.38
CA MET A 94 -9.96 -2.47 -10.35
C MET A 94 -9.69 -3.06 -11.74
N ASN A 95 -9.70 -2.22 -12.77
CA ASN A 95 -9.52 -2.61 -14.18
C ASN A 95 -8.09 -2.39 -14.69
N GLY A 96 -7.16 -1.97 -13.82
CA GLY A 96 -5.77 -1.66 -14.17
C GLY A 96 -5.52 -0.25 -14.71
N SER A 97 -6.57 0.55 -14.89
CA SER A 97 -6.42 1.96 -15.22
C SER A 97 -5.94 2.75 -13.99
N PRO A 98 -5.06 3.75 -14.19
CA PRO A 98 -4.63 4.62 -13.11
C PRO A 98 -5.77 5.49 -12.56
N VAL A 99 -5.97 5.44 -11.24
CA VAL A 99 -6.81 6.37 -10.48
C VAL A 99 -5.93 7.50 -9.92
N VAL A 100 -6.18 8.73 -10.36
CA VAL A 100 -5.44 9.91 -9.91
C VAL A 100 -6.06 10.44 -8.63
N LEU A 101 -5.44 10.17 -7.49
CA LEU A 101 -5.98 10.46 -6.14
C LEU A 101 -6.02 11.96 -5.80
N THR A 102 -5.50 12.83 -6.67
CA THR A 102 -5.54 14.29 -6.52
C THR A 102 -6.79 14.91 -7.14
N LYS A 103 -7.72 14.09 -7.64
CA LYS A 103 -8.94 14.54 -8.32
C LYS A 103 -10.15 13.79 -7.80
N ARG A 104 -11.24 14.53 -7.63
CA ARG A 104 -12.58 13.93 -7.51
C ARG A 104 -12.96 13.23 -8.80
N GLU A 105 -13.78 12.21 -8.67
CA GLU A 105 -14.42 11.53 -9.76
C GLU A 105 -15.60 12.34 -10.31
N LYS A 106 -16.11 11.92 -11.47
CA LYS A 106 -17.41 12.39 -11.93
C LYS A 106 -18.50 11.58 -11.23
N LYS A 107 -19.66 12.20 -11.01
CA LYS A 107 -20.83 11.46 -10.50
C LYS A 107 -21.11 10.25 -11.38
N HIS A 108 -21.40 9.13 -10.72
CA HIS A 108 -21.79 7.90 -11.38
C HIS A 108 -22.97 7.25 -10.63
N GLU A 109 -23.82 6.59 -11.41
CA GLU A 109 -25.07 6.00 -10.93
C GLU A 109 -24.90 4.53 -10.52
N GLY A 110 -25.97 3.93 -10.01
CA GLY A 110 -26.03 2.48 -9.75
C GLY A 110 -25.39 2.04 -8.44
N GLY A 111 -25.22 2.96 -7.49
CA GLY A 111 -24.68 2.66 -6.16
C GLY A 111 -23.21 2.20 -6.20
N LYS A 112 -22.46 2.54 -7.25
CA LYS A 112 -21.03 2.28 -7.33
C LYS A 112 -20.30 3.16 -6.30
N LEU A 113 -19.32 2.58 -5.61
CA LEU A 113 -18.47 3.34 -4.70
C LEU A 113 -17.51 4.23 -5.48
N TYR A 114 -17.36 5.47 -4.99
CA TYR A 114 -16.19 6.29 -5.28
C TYR A 114 -14.96 5.67 -4.60
N TRP A 115 -13.77 5.97 -5.10
CA TRP A 115 -12.56 5.50 -4.47
C TRP A 115 -12.40 6.09 -3.07
N VAL A 116 -11.92 5.27 -2.13
CA VAL A 116 -11.36 5.68 -0.83
C VAL A 116 -10.00 5.02 -0.72
N ALA A 117 -9.02 5.71 -0.14
CA ALA A 117 -7.68 5.18 0.03
C ALA A 117 -7.04 5.69 1.32
N ASP A 118 -7.34 5.02 2.44
CA ASP A 118 -7.02 5.52 3.76
C ASP A 118 -5.98 4.67 4.51
N TYR A 119 -5.15 5.34 5.29
CA TYR A 119 -4.25 4.74 6.28
C TYR A 119 -4.87 4.87 7.67
N HIS A 120 -4.89 3.79 8.43
CA HIS A 120 -5.32 3.76 9.82
C HIS A 120 -4.22 3.19 10.69
N ASN A 121 -3.97 3.81 11.85
CA ASN A 121 -3.10 3.27 12.88
C ASN A 121 -3.87 2.76 14.11
N PRO A 122 -3.21 2.00 15.01
CA PRO A 122 -3.85 1.26 16.10
C PRO A 122 -4.69 2.06 17.07
N ASP A 123 -4.40 3.36 17.20
CA ASP A 123 -4.99 4.21 18.23
C ASP A 123 -5.97 5.24 17.64
N LYS A 124 -6.25 5.16 16.33
CA LYS A 124 -6.90 6.21 15.53
C LYS A 124 -6.21 7.58 15.68
N SER A 125 -4.98 7.60 16.18
CA SER A 125 -4.20 8.81 16.36
C SER A 125 -3.71 9.35 15.02
N LEU A 126 -3.54 8.46 14.05
CA LEU A 126 -3.27 8.78 12.66
C LEU A 126 -4.30 8.11 11.76
N PHE A 127 -5.06 8.95 11.07
CA PHE A 127 -6.03 8.55 10.07
C PHE A 127 -6.02 9.55 8.92
N THR A 128 -6.01 9.07 7.70
CA THR A 128 -6.27 9.89 6.51
C THR A 128 -7.73 9.72 6.11
N ASN A 129 -8.40 10.78 5.68
CA ASN A 129 -9.78 10.70 5.22
C ASN A 129 -9.86 11.21 3.79
N THR A 130 -9.87 10.29 2.83
CA THR A 130 -9.79 10.65 1.41
C THR A 130 -10.81 9.92 0.57
N THR A 131 -11.40 10.63 -0.38
CA THR A 131 -12.35 10.00 -1.32
C THR A 131 -12.40 10.69 -2.68
N GLY A 132 -12.75 9.92 -3.71
CA GLY A 132 -13.11 10.42 -5.03
C GLY A 132 -14.47 11.08 -5.09
N ASP A 133 -15.31 10.97 -4.05
CA ASP A 133 -16.70 11.44 -4.08
C ASP A 133 -16.78 12.96 -4.37
N PRO A 134 -17.36 13.39 -5.51
CA PRO A 134 -17.44 14.78 -5.90
C PRO A 134 -18.26 15.65 -4.93
N ASP A 135 -19.15 15.06 -4.14
CA ASP A 135 -19.98 15.77 -3.17
C ASP A 135 -19.37 15.79 -1.75
N SER A 136 -18.26 15.07 -1.53
CA SER A 136 -17.60 15.01 -0.22
C SER A 136 -16.77 16.25 0.10
N ASN A 137 -16.66 16.56 1.40
CA ASN A 137 -15.75 17.56 1.96
C ASN A 137 -14.44 16.97 2.51
N SER A 138 -14.25 15.65 2.45
CA SER A 138 -13.00 14.98 2.85
C SER A 138 -11.81 15.44 1.99
N ASP A 139 -10.59 15.24 2.47
CA ASP A 139 -9.40 15.65 1.72
C ASP A 139 -9.20 14.79 0.44
N LEU A 140 -8.30 15.25 -0.41
CA LEU A 140 -7.71 14.49 -1.50
C LEU A 140 -6.24 14.23 -1.18
N TYR A 141 -5.63 13.28 -1.89
CA TYR A 141 -4.18 13.21 -1.89
C TYR A 141 -3.59 14.49 -2.52
N LEU A 142 -2.45 14.92 -2.00
CA LEU A 142 -1.63 15.99 -2.58
C LEU A 142 -0.87 15.50 -3.82
N ALA A 143 -0.51 14.21 -3.82
CA ALA A 143 0.05 13.48 -4.96
C ALA A 143 -0.29 12.00 -4.79
N GLY A 144 -0.40 11.26 -5.88
CA GLY A 144 -0.58 9.83 -5.80
C GLY A 144 -1.31 9.25 -7.00
N THR A 145 -0.99 8.01 -7.32
CA THR A 145 -1.72 7.24 -8.33
C THR A 145 -1.92 5.82 -7.82
N LEU A 146 -3.19 5.40 -7.78
CA LEU A 146 -3.60 4.06 -7.40
C LEU A 146 -3.90 3.25 -8.66
N THR A 147 -3.34 2.05 -8.77
CA THR A 147 -3.67 1.09 -9.81
C THR A 147 -4.03 -0.23 -9.14
N VAL A 148 -5.22 -0.74 -9.45
CA VAL A 148 -5.71 -2.01 -8.92
C VAL A 148 -6.16 -2.90 -10.07
N THR A 149 -5.84 -4.19 -9.99
CA THR A 149 -6.28 -5.22 -10.94
C THR A 149 -6.69 -6.48 -10.20
N GLY A 150 -7.49 -7.31 -10.86
CA GLY A 150 -7.85 -8.64 -10.37
C GLY A 150 -9.25 -8.72 -9.79
N ASP A 151 -9.52 -9.85 -9.14
CA ASP A 151 -10.84 -10.17 -8.60
C ASP A 151 -10.70 -10.82 -7.22
N PRO A 152 -11.11 -10.14 -6.12
CA PRO A 152 -10.93 -10.66 -4.77
C PRO A 152 -11.59 -12.03 -4.56
N LYS A 153 -12.75 -12.28 -5.19
CA LYS A 153 -13.51 -13.53 -5.00
C LYS A 153 -12.93 -14.75 -5.70
N SER A 154 -12.26 -14.55 -6.84
CA SER A 154 -11.95 -15.64 -7.77
C SER A 154 -10.46 -15.78 -8.07
N GLY A 155 -9.61 -14.87 -7.59
CA GLY A 155 -8.20 -14.93 -7.91
C GLY A 155 -7.31 -13.95 -7.16
N LYS A 156 -6.21 -13.59 -7.83
CA LYS A 156 -5.22 -12.67 -7.32
C LYS A 156 -5.64 -11.23 -7.57
N VAL A 157 -5.34 -10.37 -6.61
CA VAL A 157 -5.47 -8.93 -6.68
C VAL A 157 -4.06 -8.33 -6.67
N SER A 158 -3.82 -7.32 -7.50
CA SER A 158 -2.61 -6.50 -7.44
C SER A 158 -2.98 -5.06 -7.15
N ILE A 159 -2.34 -4.47 -6.15
CA ILE A 159 -2.56 -3.08 -5.71
C ILE A 159 -1.21 -2.37 -5.75
N LYS A 160 -1.20 -1.20 -6.38
CA LYS A 160 -0.04 -0.32 -6.44
C LYS A 160 -0.46 1.11 -6.18
N LEU A 161 0.05 1.70 -5.10
CA LEU A 161 -0.08 3.13 -4.81
C LEU A 161 1.30 3.75 -4.90
N GLU A 162 1.47 4.68 -5.84
CA GLU A 162 2.75 5.31 -6.13
C GLU A 162 2.73 6.79 -5.77
N ASN A 163 3.83 7.26 -5.18
CA ASN A 163 4.05 8.66 -4.82
C ASN A 163 2.91 9.28 -4.00
N GLY A 164 2.31 8.50 -3.09
CA GLY A 164 1.25 8.97 -2.22
C GLY A 164 1.78 10.05 -1.28
N ARG A 165 1.14 11.22 -1.33
CA ARG A 165 1.30 12.30 -0.36
C ARG A 165 -0.09 12.70 0.11
N VAL A 166 -0.35 12.64 1.40
CA VAL A 166 -1.70 12.81 1.97
C VAL A 166 -1.59 13.52 3.31
N LYS A 167 -2.64 14.22 3.73
CA LYS A 167 -2.70 14.80 5.07
C LYS A 167 -3.35 13.83 6.04
N ASP A 168 -2.75 13.71 7.22
CA ASP A 168 -3.42 13.04 8.33
C ASP A 168 -4.44 13.97 9.02
N ASN A 169 -5.11 13.44 10.04
CA ASN A 169 -6.04 14.15 10.91
C ASN A 169 -5.42 15.37 11.66
N ASN A 170 -4.09 15.45 11.77
CA ASN A 170 -3.38 16.62 12.32
C ASN A 170 -2.98 17.64 11.23
N ARG A 171 -3.38 17.40 9.98
CA ARG A 171 -3.05 18.19 8.78
C ARG A 171 -1.57 18.16 8.41
N GLU A 172 -0.82 17.20 8.95
CA GLU A 172 0.57 16.97 8.59
C GLU A 172 0.64 16.12 7.33
N GLU A 173 1.56 16.48 6.44
CA GLU A 173 1.78 15.71 5.23
C GLU A 173 2.51 14.40 5.55
N ARG A 174 1.99 13.30 5.02
CA ARG A 174 2.54 11.95 5.10
C ARG A 174 2.80 11.40 3.71
N THR A 175 3.80 10.56 3.61
CA THR A 175 4.20 9.82 2.43
C THR A 175 3.79 8.36 2.56
N LEU A 176 3.17 7.84 1.51
CA LEU A 176 2.62 6.49 1.48
C LEU A 176 2.87 5.85 0.11
N THR A 177 3.35 4.61 0.10
CA THR A 177 3.31 3.75 -1.07
C THR A 177 2.83 2.36 -0.69
N VAL A 178 2.16 1.68 -1.62
CA VAL A 178 1.61 0.34 -1.40
C VAL A 178 2.02 -0.54 -2.58
N ARG A 179 2.48 -1.75 -2.28
CA ARG A 179 2.71 -2.81 -3.27
C ARG A 179 2.17 -4.11 -2.71
N TYR A 180 1.12 -4.63 -3.34
CA TYR A 180 0.54 -5.91 -2.98
C TYR A 180 0.22 -6.73 -4.22
N SER A 181 0.47 -8.03 -4.16
CA SER A 181 0.04 -8.98 -5.19
C SER A 181 -0.20 -10.34 -4.56
N GLY A 182 -1.46 -10.72 -4.38
CA GLY A 182 -1.81 -11.95 -3.70
C GLY A 182 -3.30 -12.25 -3.76
N THR A 183 -3.70 -13.36 -3.15
CA THR A 183 -5.10 -13.67 -2.88
C THR A 183 -5.53 -13.01 -1.58
N MET A 184 -6.79 -12.60 -1.50
CA MET A 184 -7.38 -11.99 -0.32
C MET A 184 -8.45 -12.93 0.26
N THR A 185 -8.59 -12.99 1.58
CA THR A 185 -9.66 -13.75 2.22
C THR A 185 -10.90 -12.87 2.37
N GLU A 186 -12.10 -13.44 2.32
CA GLU A 186 -13.30 -12.68 2.67
C GLU A 186 -13.26 -12.31 4.16
N GLY A 187 -13.51 -11.05 4.49
CA GLY A 187 -13.63 -10.57 5.86
C GLY A 187 -14.89 -11.14 6.52
N GLU A 188 -14.79 -11.39 7.83
CA GLU A 188 -15.90 -11.90 8.67
C GLU A 188 -16.89 -10.80 9.09
#